data_AF-A0A844DZG6-F1
#
_entry.id   AF-A0A844DZG6-F1
#
_cell.length_a   1.000
_cell.length_b   1.000
_cell.length_c   1.000
_cell.angle_alpha   90.00
_cell.angle_beta   90.00
_cell.angle_gamma   90.00
#
_symmetry.space_group_name_H-M   'P 1'
#
loop_
_entity.id
_entity.type
_entity.pdbx_description
1 polymer ?
#
loop_
_entity_poly.entity_id
_entity_poly.type
_entity_poly.pdbx_seq_one_letter_code
_entity_poly.pdbx_strand_id
1 'polypeptide(L)'
;MVKMTKYDLKPIVKTYYDALEEGTILGRKCTRCGHIEFPPYLCCNECGGLDTEWVDLTNMRGIVKQALPTKGAFGDPEFRNTQGDYFAVEIEVPGMDSFNASLLHVDYDKYEEFDQYIQEHEVEVKPLLFQDEDMKVVAWELVEDNGFKKIPEIKAPEPKKEETKTATATAAVDLSNDATTQTVIEAAADAYGVDVASITLATDIREDLSNESMKMIVMISTIEDQLNVTIEIQEASNLNTIADFVNVVKERLGEETIASNAPVANNSDTATAAQSSEELDDVAKTVIEAAADAYGVDASGITLATDIREDLSNESMKMIVMISTIEDQLNVTIEIQEASNLNTIGDFVAVVRERL
;
A
#
# COMPACT_ATOMS: atom_id res chain seq x y z
N MET A 1 14.44 -40.69 1.95
CA MET A 1 13.79 -39.91 3.02
C MET A 1 14.55 -38.61 3.15
N VAL A 2 13.98 -37.50 2.66
CA VAL A 2 14.58 -36.18 2.83
C VAL A 2 14.56 -35.85 4.32
N LYS A 3 15.72 -35.49 4.87
CA LYS A 3 15.88 -35.20 6.29
C LYS A 3 15.33 -33.78 6.53
N MET A 4 14.04 -33.67 6.85
CA MET A 4 13.44 -32.39 7.22
C MET A 4 14.20 -31.82 8.41
N THR A 5 14.65 -30.57 8.29
CA THR A 5 15.32 -29.86 9.39
C THR A 5 14.32 -28.95 10.10
N LYS A 6 14.69 -28.46 11.29
CA LYS A 6 13.92 -27.47 12.05
C LYS A 6 13.55 -26.20 11.25
N TYR A 7 14.25 -25.94 10.15
CA TYR A 7 14.10 -24.74 9.31
C TYR A 7 13.42 -25.04 7.96
N ASP A 8 12.83 -26.21 7.80
CA ASP A 8 12.04 -26.57 6.62
C ASP A 8 10.64 -25.91 6.73
N LEU A 9 10.61 -24.59 6.50
CA LEU A 9 9.41 -23.75 6.65
C LEU A 9 8.41 -24.06 5.54
N LYS A 10 7.18 -24.39 5.92
CA LYS A 10 6.08 -24.64 4.98
C LYS A 10 5.47 -23.32 4.48
N PRO A 11 4.96 -23.26 3.24
CA PRO A 11 4.25 -22.09 2.71
C PRO A 11 2.86 -21.96 3.36
N ILE A 12 2.82 -21.44 4.60
CA ILE A 12 1.61 -21.38 5.42
C ILE A 12 0.50 -20.53 4.80
N VAL A 13 0.85 -19.37 4.22
CA VAL A 13 -0.11 -18.44 3.63
C VAL A 13 -0.79 -19.09 2.42
N LYS A 14 -0.01 -19.67 1.51
CA LYS A 14 -0.57 -20.39 0.36
C LYS A 14 -1.46 -21.55 0.79
N THR A 15 -1.01 -22.36 1.75
CA THR A 15 -1.79 -23.51 2.24
C THR A 15 -3.13 -23.06 2.84
N TYR A 16 -3.14 -21.92 3.56
CA TYR A 16 -4.34 -21.36 4.14
C TYR A 16 -5.35 -20.91 3.07
N TYR A 17 -4.91 -20.10 2.10
CA TYR A 17 -5.80 -19.64 1.02
C TYR A 17 -6.25 -20.76 0.07
N ASP A 18 -5.39 -21.75 -0.22
CA ASP A 18 -5.80 -22.95 -0.96
C ASP A 18 -6.94 -23.68 -0.21
N ALA A 19 -6.87 -23.76 1.12
CA ALA A 19 -7.92 -24.38 1.92
C ALA A 19 -9.22 -23.55 1.93
N LEU A 20 -9.12 -22.21 1.96
CA LEU A 20 -10.29 -21.33 1.83
C LEU A 20 -10.99 -21.58 0.50
N GLU A 21 -10.25 -21.71 -0.61
CA GLU A 21 -10.81 -22.09 -1.92
C GLU A 21 -11.55 -23.42 -1.89
N GLU A 22 -11.01 -24.41 -1.16
CA GLU A 22 -11.64 -25.72 -0.94
C GLU A 22 -12.83 -25.67 0.04
N GLY A 23 -13.12 -24.52 0.66
CA GLY A 23 -14.22 -24.35 1.60
C GLY A 23 -13.88 -24.69 3.05
N THR A 24 -12.60 -24.80 3.39
CA THR A 24 -12.10 -25.20 4.71
C THR A 24 -11.28 -24.07 5.33
N ILE A 25 -11.53 -23.79 6.61
CA ILE A 25 -10.77 -22.79 7.36
C ILE A 25 -9.75 -23.52 8.21
N LEU A 26 -8.46 -23.24 8.02
CA LEU A 26 -7.37 -23.92 8.71
C LEU A 26 -6.70 -23.01 9.75
N GLY A 27 -6.35 -23.60 10.89
CA GLY A 27 -5.41 -23.03 11.85
C GLY A 27 -4.21 -23.96 12.07
N ARG A 28 -3.23 -23.52 12.87
CA ARG A 28 -2.07 -24.36 13.22
C ARG A 28 -2.04 -24.63 14.72
N LYS A 29 -2.26 -25.89 15.10
CA LYS A 29 -2.20 -26.34 16.50
C LYS A 29 -0.77 -26.71 16.89
N CYS A 30 -0.29 -26.13 17.98
CA CYS A 30 1.00 -26.49 18.54
C CYS A 30 0.97 -27.89 19.16
N THR A 31 1.88 -28.76 18.72
CA THR A 31 1.98 -30.13 19.25
C THR A 31 2.56 -30.19 20.66
N ARG A 32 3.19 -29.09 21.14
CA ARG A 32 3.79 -28.99 22.47
C ARG A 32 2.80 -28.55 23.55
N CYS A 33 2.11 -27.43 23.35
CA CYS A 33 1.21 -26.85 24.36
C CYS A 33 -0.28 -26.93 23.98
N GLY A 34 -0.61 -27.28 22.74
CA GLY A 34 -1.99 -27.38 22.27
C GLY A 34 -2.63 -26.05 21.84
N HIS A 35 -1.95 -24.91 22.01
CA HIS A 35 -2.39 -23.60 21.53
C HIS A 35 -2.58 -23.59 20.01
N ILE A 36 -3.61 -22.90 19.53
CA ILE A 36 -3.96 -22.83 18.11
C ILE A 36 -3.68 -21.43 17.57
N GLU A 37 -2.82 -21.36 16.55
CA GLU A 37 -2.52 -20.14 15.83
C GLU A 37 -3.56 -19.89 14.73
N PHE A 38 -4.26 -18.76 14.83
CA PHE A 38 -5.20 -18.30 13.81
C PHE A 38 -5.26 -16.75 13.78
N PRO A 39 -5.07 -16.12 12.60
CA PRO A 39 -4.58 -16.73 11.36
C PRO A 39 -3.26 -17.50 11.56
N PRO A 40 -2.91 -18.46 10.69
CA PRO A 40 -1.82 -19.40 10.96
C PRO A 40 -0.44 -18.70 10.99
N TYR A 41 0.36 -18.94 12.04
CA TYR A 41 1.75 -18.49 12.17
C TYR A 41 2.77 -19.63 11.97
N LEU A 42 4.05 -19.28 11.77
CA LEU A 42 5.13 -20.27 11.64
C LEU A 42 5.54 -20.89 12.97
N CYS A 43 5.45 -20.14 14.06
CA CYS A 43 5.76 -20.58 15.41
C CYS A 43 4.56 -20.36 16.32
N CYS A 44 4.51 -21.12 17.42
CA CYS A 44 3.52 -20.92 18.45
C CYS A 44 3.84 -19.67 19.28
N ASN A 45 2.92 -18.72 19.36
CA ASN A 45 3.06 -17.48 20.13
C ASN A 45 3.05 -17.74 21.65
N GLU A 46 2.37 -18.78 22.11
CA GLU A 46 2.32 -19.17 23.53
C GLU A 46 3.66 -19.73 24.04
N CYS A 47 4.33 -20.61 23.29
CA CYS A 47 5.49 -21.36 23.79
C CYS A 47 6.76 -21.34 22.91
N GLY A 48 6.72 -20.65 21.77
CA GLY A 48 7.81 -20.59 20.80
C GLY A 48 8.09 -21.91 20.06
N GLY A 49 7.20 -22.90 20.17
CA GLY A 49 7.32 -24.18 19.47
C GLY A 49 7.16 -24.03 17.97
N LEU A 50 8.04 -24.67 17.18
CA LEU A 50 7.93 -24.69 15.71
C LEU A 50 7.14 -25.91 15.18
N ASP A 51 6.94 -26.91 16.04
CA ASP A 51 6.24 -28.15 15.71
C ASP A 51 4.72 -27.94 15.85
N THR A 52 4.08 -27.60 14.74
CA THR A 52 2.62 -27.40 14.68
C THR A 52 1.99 -28.19 13.53
N GLU A 53 0.74 -28.60 13.73
CA GLU A 53 -0.07 -29.37 12.78
C GLU A 53 -1.28 -28.56 12.31
N TRP A 54 -1.74 -28.81 11.09
CA TRP A 54 -2.95 -28.19 10.56
C TRP A 54 -4.19 -28.76 11.27
N VAL A 55 -5.11 -27.88 11.64
CA VAL A 55 -6.40 -28.25 12.24
C VAL A 55 -7.53 -27.54 11.50
N ASP A 56 -8.63 -28.25 11.29
CA ASP A 56 -9.86 -27.72 10.71
C ASP A 56 -10.62 -26.88 11.75
N LEU A 57 -10.81 -25.61 11.44
CA LEU A 57 -11.52 -24.60 12.24
C LEU A 57 -12.81 -24.14 11.57
N THR A 58 -13.26 -24.78 10.49
CA THR A 58 -14.44 -24.37 9.71
C THR A 58 -15.70 -24.23 10.57
N ASN A 59 -15.82 -25.06 11.60
CA ASN A 59 -16.96 -25.06 12.51
C ASN A 59 -16.68 -24.40 13.87
N MET A 60 -15.59 -23.62 14.00
CA MET A 60 -15.29 -22.95 15.25
C MET A 60 -16.36 -21.92 15.62
N ARG A 61 -16.38 -21.57 16.90
CA ARG A 61 -17.27 -20.58 17.48
C ARG A 61 -16.44 -19.65 18.34
N GLY A 62 -16.71 -18.36 18.22
CA GLY A 62 -16.05 -17.33 19.00
C GLY A 62 -17.06 -16.45 19.71
N ILE A 63 -16.59 -15.74 20.71
CA ILE A 63 -17.37 -14.75 21.46
C ILE A 63 -16.81 -13.36 21.15
N VAL A 64 -17.67 -12.44 20.73
CA VAL A 64 -17.29 -11.04 20.53
C VAL A 64 -16.99 -10.39 21.89
N LYS A 65 -15.83 -9.76 22.02
CA LYS A 65 -15.41 -9.03 23.24
C LYS A 65 -15.55 -7.52 23.10
N GLN A 66 -15.35 -7.02 21.90
CA GLN A 66 -15.44 -5.61 21.57
C GLN A 66 -15.88 -5.45 20.11
N ALA A 67 -16.62 -4.40 19.81
CA ALA A 67 -16.94 -3.97 18.45
C ALA A 67 -16.55 -2.50 18.25
N LEU A 68 -16.16 -2.15 17.03
CA LEU A 68 -15.86 -0.79 16.61
C LEU A 68 -16.54 -0.48 15.27
N PRO A 69 -17.07 0.74 15.10
CA PRO A 69 -17.67 1.17 13.85
C PRO A 69 -16.56 1.47 12.83
N THR A 70 -16.79 1.10 11.58
CA THR A 70 -15.78 1.18 10.50
C THR A 70 -16.01 2.37 9.55
N LYS A 71 -17.24 2.88 9.43
CA LYS A 71 -17.57 4.05 8.58
C LYS A 71 -16.64 5.23 8.89
N GLY A 72 -15.96 5.72 7.86
CA GLY A 72 -15.10 6.91 7.93
C GLY A 72 -13.74 6.71 8.59
N ALA A 73 -13.42 5.49 9.05
CA ALA A 73 -12.13 5.18 9.67
C ALA A 73 -11.40 4.04 8.94
N PHE A 74 -12.13 2.98 8.56
CA PHE A 74 -11.55 1.77 7.98
C PHE A 74 -12.53 1.17 6.96
N GLY A 75 -12.08 0.95 5.72
CA GLY A 75 -12.83 0.17 4.77
C GLY A 75 -12.51 0.51 3.32
N ASP A 76 -12.22 -0.53 2.56
CA ASP A 76 -12.29 -0.49 1.12
C ASP A 76 -13.76 -0.22 0.69
N PRO A 77 -14.04 0.85 -0.08
CA PRO A 77 -15.37 1.13 -0.59
C PRO A 77 -15.96 -0.02 -1.42
N GLU A 78 -15.14 -0.76 -2.19
CA GLU A 78 -15.62 -1.89 -3.00
C GLU A 78 -16.13 -3.02 -2.11
N PHE A 79 -15.34 -3.43 -1.12
CA PHE A 79 -15.77 -4.40 -0.11
C PHE A 79 -17.07 -3.99 0.59
N ARG A 80 -17.25 -2.71 0.94
CA ARG A 80 -18.50 -2.24 1.56
C ARG A 80 -19.68 -2.25 0.59
N ASN A 81 -19.45 -1.96 -0.68
CA ASN A 81 -20.49 -2.02 -1.69
C ASN A 81 -20.94 -3.46 -1.96
N THR A 82 -20.04 -4.43 -1.86
CA THR A 82 -20.32 -5.85 -2.11
C THR A 82 -20.79 -6.60 -0.87
N GLN A 83 -20.27 -6.32 0.32
CA GLN A 83 -20.57 -7.04 1.55
C GLN A 83 -21.45 -6.26 2.54
N GLY A 84 -21.66 -4.97 2.27
CA GLY A 84 -22.36 -4.05 3.16
C GLY A 84 -21.49 -3.50 4.28
N ASP A 85 -22.14 -2.73 5.16
CA ASP A 85 -21.49 -2.16 6.31
C ASP A 85 -21.20 -3.23 7.38
N TYR A 86 -20.06 -3.12 8.05
CA TYR A 86 -19.57 -4.14 9.00
C TYR A 86 -18.89 -3.52 10.22
N PHE A 87 -18.82 -4.27 11.32
CA PHE A 87 -18.04 -3.86 12.50
C PHE A 87 -16.67 -4.54 12.50
N ALA A 88 -15.64 -3.85 12.98
CA ALA A 88 -14.40 -4.50 13.38
C ALA A 88 -14.60 -5.04 14.79
N VAL A 89 -14.37 -6.33 15.00
CA VAL A 89 -14.61 -7.00 16.29
C VAL A 89 -13.38 -7.73 16.78
N GLU A 90 -13.18 -7.73 18.10
CA GLU A 90 -12.28 -8.66 18.76
C GLU A 90 -13.05 -9.93 19.11
N ILE A 91 -12.54 -11.09 18.70
CA ILE A 91 -13.16 -12.39 18.91
C ILE A 91 -12.24 -13.27 19.75
N GLU A 92 -12.81 -13.86 20.79
CA GLU A 92 -12.15 -14.88 21.61
C GLU A 92 -12.64 -16.27 21.21
N VAL A 93 -11.71 -17.20 20.96
CA VAL A 93 -12.00 -18.61 20.70
C VAL A 93 -11.20 -19.47 21.67
N PRO A 94 -11.79 -20.53 22.29
CA PRO A 94 -11.07 -21.36 23.24
C PRO A 94 -9.79 -21.98 22.67
N GLY A 95 -8.66 -21.73 23.34
CA GLY A 95 -7.34 -22.28 22.97
C GLY A 95 -6.58 -21.46 21.92
N MET A 96 -7.01 -20.23 21.65
CA MET A 96 -6.44 -19.28 20.70
C MET A 96 -6.26 -17.93 21.39
N ASP A 97 -5.32 -17.12 20.93
CA ASP A 97 -5.30 -15.70 21.29
C ASP A 97 -6.52 -14.99 20.67
N SER A 98 -6.99 -13.92 21.31
CA SER A 98 -8.00 -13.05 20.71
C SER A 98 -7.47 -12.44 19.42
N PHE A 99 -8.33 -12.34 18.41
CA PHE A 99 -7.97 -11.76 17.12
C PHE A 99 -9.05 -10.80 16.64
N ASN A 100 -8.62 -9.83 15.83
CA ASN A 100 -9.53 -8.89 15.18
C ASN A 100 -10.09 -9.49 13.89
N ALA A 101 -11.37 -9.26 13.62
CA ALA A 101 -12.02 -9.70 12.41
C ALA A 101 -13.16 -8.77 11.98
N SER A 102 -13.60 -8.90 10.73
CA SER A 102 -14.78 -8.20 10.20
C SER A 102 -16.05 -8.98 10.55
N LEU A 103 -17.00 -8.35 11.24
CA LEU A 103 -18.33 -8.89 11.51
C LEU A 103 -19.32 -8.35 10.46
N LEU A 104 -19.66 -9.20 9.49
CA LEU A 104 -20.61 -8.93 8.42
C LEU A 104 -22.05 -9.27 8.84
N HIS A 105 -23.00 -8.90 7.98
CA HIS A 105 -24.44 -9.18 8.16
C HIS A 105 -25.00 -8.58 9.45
N VAL A 106 -24.61 -7.35 9.77
CA VAL A 106 -25.04 -6.62 10.96
C VAL A 106 -25.85 -5.37 10.62
N ASP A 107 -26.77 -5.00 11.50
CA ASP A 107 -27.48 -3.73 11.42
C ASP A 107 -26.58 -2.61 11.92
N TYR A 108 -25.79 -2.06 11.01
CA TYR A 108 -24.76 -1.09 11.32
C TYR A 108 -25.29 0.15 12.08
N ASP A 109 -26.54 0.54 11.82
CA ASP A 109 -27.17 1.71 12.45
C ASP A 109 -27.46 1.49 13.95
N LYS A 110 -27.38 0.25 14.44
CA LYS A 110 -27.58 -0.13 15.85
C LYS A 110 -26.28 -0.30 16.63
N TYR A 111 -25.19 0.31 16.18
CA TYR A 111 -23.89 0.16 16.82
C TYR A 111 -23.92 0.43 18.35
N GLU A 112 -24.52 1.52 18.81
CA GLU A 112 -24.55 1.86 20.25
C GLU A 112 -25.28 0.80 21.08
N GLU A 113 -26.39 0.29 20.56
CA GLU A 113 -27.18 -0.78 21.20
C GLU A 113 -26.41 -2.10 21.20
N PHE A 114 -25.70 -2.40 20.11
CA PHE A 114 -24.90 -3.61 19.95
C PHE A 114 -23.66 -3.59 20.86
N ASP A 115 -22.97 -2.47 20.97
CA ASP A 115 -21.82 -2.28 21.86
C ASP A 115 -22.21 -2.49 23.33
N GLN A 116 -23.34 -1.92 23.76
CA GLN A 116 -23.88 -2.20 25.09
C GLN A 116 -24.28 -3.67 25.26
N TYR A 117 -24.89 -4.27 24.23
CA TYR A 117 -25.32 -5.66 24.28
C TYR A 117 -24.16 -6.64 24.50
N ILE A 118 -23.00 -6.41 23.85
CA ILE A 118 -21.78 -7.21 24.02
C ILE A 118 -21.25 -7.17 25.46
N GLN A 119 -21.43 -6.04 26.17
CA GLN A 119 -20.99 -5.92 27.57
C GLN A 119 -21.88 -6.70 28.54
N GLU A 120 -23.13 -6.96 28.17
CA GLU A 120 -24.13 -7.60 29.01
C GLU A 120 -24.39 -9.08 28.65
N HIS A 121 -24.10 -9.49 27.42
CA HIS A 121 -24.43 -10.79 26.86
C HIS A 121 -23.26 -11.41 26.10
N GLU A 122 -23.16 -12.75 26.12
CA GLU A 122 -22.21 -13.46 25.26
C GLU A 122 -22.75 -13.51 23.82
N VAL A 123 -22.10 -12.78 22.92
CA VAL A 123 -22.45 -12.73 21.50
C VAL A 123 -21.63 -13.76 20.73
N GLU A 124 -22.26 -14.88 20.38
CA GLU A 124 -21.62 -15.96 19.63
C GLU A 124 -21.56 -15.64 18.12
N VAL A 125 -20.36 -15.82 17.56
CA VAL A 125 -20.07 -15.63 16.13
C VAL A 125 -19.43 -16.88 15.54
N LYS A 126 -19.59 -17.04 14.24
CA LYS A 126 -19.00 -18.13 13.46
C LYS A 126 -18.33 -17.58 12.19
N PRO A 127 -17.37 -18.32 11.63
CA PRO A 127 -16.79 -17.93 10.36
C PRO A 127 -17.81 -17.90 9.22
N LEU A 128 -17.67 -16.90 8.37
CA LEU A 128 -18.40 -16.71 7.12
C LEU A 128 -17.39 -16.73 5.98
N LEU A 129 -17.45 -17.76 5.16
CA LEU A 129 -16.62 -17.88 3.97
C LEU A 129 -17.40 -17.36 2.76
N PHE A 130 -16.81 -16.44 2.01
CA PHE A 130 -17.42 -15.85 0.82
C PHE A 130 -16.36 -15.50 -0.22
N GLN A 131 -16.82 -15.30 -1.46
CA GLN A 131 -15.97 -14.85 -2.56
C GLN A 131 -15.78 -13.34 -2.47
N ASP A 132 -14.53 -12.88 -2.47
CA ASP A 132 -14.16 -11.48 -2.56
C ASP A 132 -13.15 -11.32 -3.70
N GLU A 133 -13.51 -10.51 -4.70
CA GLU A 133 -12.79 -10.46 -5.97
C GLU A 133 -12.47 -11.86 -6.54
N ASP A 134 -11.19 -12.21 -6.66
CA ASP A 134 -10.69 -13.47 -7.21
C ASP A 134 -10.35 -14.54 -6.16
N MET A 135 -10.55 -14.27 -4.86
CA MET A 135 -10.24 -15.23 -3.78
C MET A 135 -11.36 -15.40 -2.75
N LYS A 136 -11.43 -16.57 -2.12
CA LYS A 136 -12.26 -16.77 -0.94
C LYS A 136 -11.57 -16.23 0.30
N VAL A 137 -12.33 -15.45 1.06
CA VAL A 137 -11.88 -14.87 2.33
C VAL A 137 -12.82 -15.28 3.45
N VAL A 138 -12.33 -15.16 4.68
CA VAL A 138 -13.11 -15.41 5.89
C VAL A 138 -13.41 -14.09 6.61
N ALA A 139 -14.68 -13.82 6.79
CA ALA A 139 -15.16 -12.87 7.79
C ALA A 139 -15.96 -13.64 8.85
N TRP A 140 -16.71 -12.92 9.68
CA TRP A 140 -17.52 -13.51 10.73
C TRP A 140 -18.96 -13.03 10.63
N GLU A 141 -19.88 -13.89 11.07
CA GLU A 141 -21.29 -13.54 11.19
C GLU A 141 -21.83 -13.99 12.54
N LEU A 142 -22.90 -13.33 12.98
CA LEU A 142 -23.66 -13.73 14.17
C LEU A 142 -24.25 -15.14 13.97
N VAL A 143 -24.09 -16.00 14.98
CA VAL A 143 -24.71 -17.33 14.99
C VAL A 143 -26.22 -17.20 15.11
N GLU A 144 -26.67 -16.39 16.07
CA GLU A 144 -28.08 -16.13 16.30
C GLU A 144 -28.62 -15.04 15.37
N ASP A 145 -29.85 -15.24 14.90
CA ASP A 145 -30.62 -14.19 14.26
C ASP A 145 -31.24 -13.30 15.36
N ASN A 146 -30.39 -12.45 15.93
CA ASN A 146 -30.78 -11.47 16.93
C ASN A 146 -31.17 -10.15 16.23
N GLY A 147 -31.77 -9.21 16.97
CA GLY A 147 -32.20 -7.92 16.41
C GLY A 147 -31.08 -7.04 15.81
N PHE A 148 -29.83 -7.51 15.84
CA PHE A 148 -28.65 -6.89 15.25
C PHE A 148 -28.18 -7.58 13.97
N LYS A 149 -28.71 -8.76 13.62
CA LYS A 149 -28.38 -9.42 12.35
C LYS A 149 -29.19 -8.80 11.22
N LYS A 150 -28.50 -8.33 10.18
CA LYS A 150 -29.08 -7.76 8.97
C LYS A 150 -28.20 -8.12 7.80
N ILE A 151 -28.66 -9.09 7.02
CA ILE A 151 -28.00 -9.45 5.77
C ILE A 151 -28.39 -8.38 4.75
N PRO A 152 -27.45 -7.57 4.24
CA PRO A 152 -27.78 -6.61 3.20
C PRO A 152 -28.32 -7.35 1.98
N GLU A 153 -29.33 -6.76 1.32
CA GLU A 153 -29.79 -7.23 0.00
C GLU A 153 -28.73 -6.86 -1.04
N ILE A 154 -27.63 -7.61 -1.02
CA ILE A 154 -26.59 -7.51 -2.03
C ILE A 154 -27.18 -8.17 -3.28
N LYS A 155 -27.54 -7.36 -4.28
CA LYS A 155 -27.73 -7.89 -5.63
C LYS A 155 -26.42 -8.56 -5.99
N ALA A 156 -26.46 -9.88 -6.27
CA ALA A 156 -25.32 -10.62 -6.76
C ALA A 156 -24.59 -9.75 -7.80
N PRO A 157 -23.25 -9.62 -7.72
CA PRO A 157 -22.51 -8.85 -8.70
C PRO A 157 -22.90 -9.39 -10.07
N GLU A 158 -23.61 -8.57 -10.85
CA GLU A 158 -23.73 -8.84 -12.27
C GLU A 158 -22.28 -8.92 -12.79
N PRO A 159 -21.92 -9.92 -13.62
CA PRO A 159 -20.61 -9.94 -14.24
C PRO A 159 -20.37 -8.56 -14.86
N LYS A 160 -19.29 -7.87 -14.42
CA LYS A 160 -18.97 -6.48 -14.77
C LYS A 160 -19.42 -6.18 -16.20
N LYS A 161 -20.52 -5.44 -16.35
CA LYS A 161 -20.86 -4.82 -17.62
C LYS A 161 -19.94 -3.62 -17.74
N GLU A 162 -19.11 -3.64 -18.76
CA GLU A 162 -18.43 -2.46 -19.28
C GLU A 162 -19.42 -1.29 -19.35
N GLU A 163 -19.21 -0.29 -18.51
CA GLU A 163 -19.83 1.01 -18.72
C GLU A 163 -18.98 1.78 -19.71
N THR A 164 -19.35 1.69 -20.98
CA THR A 164 -18.81 2.56 -22.03
C THR A 164 -19.27 4.00 -21.77
N LYS A 165 -18.48 4.80 -21.05
CA LYS A 165 -18.61 6.26 -21.08
C LYS A 165 -17.96 6.79 -22.35
N THR A 166 -18.76 7.48 -23.16
CA THR A 166 -18.31 8.10 -24.41
C THR A 166 -17.48 9.34 -24.10
N ALA A 167 -16.16 9.26 -24.28
CA ALA A 167 -15.26 10.41 -24.21
C ALA A 167 -15.27 11.16 -25.56
N THR A 168 -15.50 12.47 -25.49
CA THR A 168 -15.37 13.41 -26.62
C THR A 168 -13.90 13.50 -27.06
N ALA A 169 -13.64 13.11 -28.31
CA ALA A 169 -12.33 13.17 -28.93
C ALA A 169 -11.84 14.63 -29.10
N THR A 170 -10.62 14.90 -28.65
CA THR A 170 -9.82 16.06 -29.09
C THR A 170 -8.52 15.53 -29.71
N ALA A 171 -8.12 16.13 -30.83
CA ALA A 171 -7.15 15.56 -31.76
C ALA A 171 -5.67 15.89 -31.47
N ALA A 172 -4.80 14.95 -31.89
CA ALA A 172 -3.34 14.98 -32.10
C ALA A 172 -2.46 14.86 -30.84
N VAL A 173 -1.49 13.94 -30.75
CA VAL A 173 -0.44 13.57 -31.73
C VAL A 173 -0.22 12.04 -31.79
N ASP A 174 -0.01 11.52 -33.00
CA ASP A 174 0.30 10.12 -33.34
C ASP A 174 1.68 9.70 -32.79
N LEU A 175 1.69 9.14 -31.58
CA LEU A 175 2.79 8.36 -30.99
C LEU A 175 2.29 7.03 -30.37
N SER A 176 1.03 6.66 -30.62
CA SER A 176 0.36 5.48 -30.04
C SER A 176 0.80 4.13 -30.63
N ASN A 177 1.97 4.05 -31.27
CA ASN A 177 2.45 2.85 -31.96
C ASN A 177 3.88 2.45 -31.55
N ASP A 178 4.45 3.07 -30.53
CA ASP A 178 5.70 2.60 -29.96
C ASP A 178 5.42 1.47 -28.95
N ALA A 179 6.23 0.40 -29.00
CA ALA A 179 6.04 -0.80 -28.21
C ALA A 179 6.08 -0.54 -26.70
N THR A 180 6.87 0.44 -26.24
CA THR A 180 6.97 0.86 -24.84
C THR A 180 5.65 1.47 -24.38
N THR A 181 5.09 2.40 -25.17
CA THR A 181 3.77 3.01 -24.88
C THR A 181 2.66 1.96 -24.82
N GLN A 182 2.64 1.03 -25.76
CA GLN A 182 1.63 -0.03 -25.80
C GLN A 182 1.72 -0.96 -24.57
N THR A 183 2.94 -1.31 -24.16
CA THR A 183 3.18 -2.18 -23.01
C THR A 183 2.70 -1.54 -21.70
N VAL A 184 2.94 -0.23 -21.52
CA VAL A 184 2.46 0.51 -20.34
C VAL A 184 0.92 0.61 -20.33
N ILE A 185 0.30 0.83 -21.49
CA ILE A 185 -1.17 0.85 -21.62
C ILE A 185 -1.78 -0.52 -21.31
N GLU A 186 -1.18 -1.61 -21.80
CA GLU A 186 -1.63 -2.99 -21.53
C GLU A 186 -1.48 -3.35 -20.04
N ALA A 187 -0.35 -3.00 -19.42
CA ALA A 187 -0.15 -3.19 -17.99
C ALA A 187 -1.17 -2.43 -17.14
N ALA A 188 -1.54 -1.21 -17.55
CA ALA A 188 -2.60 -0.43 -16.90
C ALA A 188 -3.99 -1.04 -17.14
N ALA A 189 -4.29 -1.51 -18.35
CA ALA A 189 -5.56 -2.17 -18.67
C ALA A 189 -5.76 -3.43 -17.81
N ASP A 190 -4.73 -4.26 -17.70
CA ASP A 190 -4.75 -5.51 -16.94
C ASP A 190 -4.87 -5.26 -15.43
N ALA A 191 -4.07 -4.32 -14.88
CA ALA A 191 -4.08 -4.01 -13.45
C ALA A 191 -5.39 -3.39 -12.97
N TYR A 192 -6.05 -2.57 -13.81
CA TYR A 192 -7.29 -1.88 -13.46
C TYR A 192 -8.56 -2.57 -14.02
N GLY A 193 -8.40 -3.61 -14.83
CA GLY A 193 -9.48 -4.38 -15.42
C GLY A 193 -10.35 -3.56 -16.39
N VAL A 194 -9.74 -2.69 -17.18
CA VAL A 194 -10.39 -1.84 -18.19
C VAL A 194 -9.93 -2.22 -19.61
N ASP A 195 -10.70 -1.87 -20.63
CA ASP A 195 -10.29 -2.12 -22.03
C ASP A 195 -9.09 -1.25 -22.41
N VAL A 196 -8.07 -1.83 -23.02
CA VAL A 196 -6.91 -1.14 -23.64
C VAL A 196 -7.37 0.04 -24.50
N ALA A 197 -8.48 -0.11 -25.25
CA ALA A 197 -9.03 0.94 -26.10
C ALA A 197 -9.60 2.16 -25.34
N SER A 198 -9.82 2.04 -24.03
CA SER A 198 -10.31 3.13 -23.16
C SER A 198 -9.19 3.95 -22.54
N ILE A 199 -7.95 3.46 -22.56
CA ILE A 199 -6.78 4.11 -21.98
C ILE A 199 -6.07 4.95 -23.04
N THR A 200 -5.74 6.18 -22.68
CA THR A 200 -4.95 7.10 -23.51
C THR A 200 -3.75 7.60 -22.73
N LEU A 201 -2.78 8.22 -23.40
CA LEU A 201 -1.64 8.87 -22.73
C LEU A 201 -2.08 9.96 -21.72
N ALA A 202 -3.23 10.59 -21.93
CA ALA A 202 -3.78 11.62 -21.05
C ALA A 202 -4.64 11.05 -19.91
N THR A 203 -4.86 9.74 -19.86
CA THR A 203 -5.64 9.09 -18.81
C THR A 203 -4.91 9.24 -17.49
N ASP A 204 -5.58 9.82 -16.50
CA ASP A 204 -5.10 9.95 -15.12
C ASP A 204 -5.45 8.69 -14.33
N ILE A 205 -4.46 8.06 -13.71
CA ILE A 205 -4.65 6.80 -13.00
C ILE A 205 -5.54 6.99 -11.76
N ARG A 206 -5.37 8.11 -11.05
CA ARG A 206 -6.08 8.38 -9.80
C ARG A 206 -7.49 8.90 -10.04
N GLU A 207 -7.68 9.72 -11.08
CA GLU A 207 -8.98 10.33 -11.39
C GLU A 207 -9.83 9.46 -12.34
N ASP A 208 -9.22 8.80 -13.33
CA ASP A 208 -9.96 8.10 -14.40
C ASP A 208 -10.01 6.56 -14.24
N LEU A 209 -9.04 5.95 -13.54
CA LEU A 209 -8.99 4.48 -13.37
C LEU A 209 -9.44 4.05 -11.96
N SER A 210 -8.60 4.23 -10.95
CA SER A 210 -8.96 4.11 -9.52
C SER A 210 -7.82 4.61 -8.62
N ASN A 211 -8.16 5.01 -7.39
CA ASN A 211 -7.18 5.46 -6.40
C ASN A 211 -6.57 4.31 -5.58
N GLU A 212 -6.75 3.06 -6.00
CA GLU A 212 -6.22 1.90 -5.28
C GLU A 212 -4.71 1.77 -5.48
N SER A 213 -3.95 2.12 -4.44
CA SER A 213 -2.48 2.04 -4.44
C SER A 213 -1.95 0.64 -4.72
N MET A 214 -2.73 -0.42 -4.48
CA MET A 214 -2.33 -1.81 -4.75
C MET A 214 -2.36 -2.14 -6.26
N LYS A 215 -3.37 -1.67 -7.00
CA LYS A 215 -3.46 -1.83 -8.46
C LYS A 215 -2.34 -1.07 -9.18
N MET A 216 -1.93 0.09 -8.63
CA MET A 216 -0.76 0.82 -9.13
C MET A 216 0.54 0.02 -8.99
N ILE A 217 0.73 -0.67 -7.87
CA ILE A 217 1.90 -1.54 -7.65
C ILE A 217 1.88 -2.74 -8.61
N VAL A 218 0.71 -3.34 -8.87
CA VAL A 218 0.55 -4.44 -9.85
C VAL A 218 0.89 -3.96 -11.28
N MET A 219 0.42 -2.76 -11.65
CA MET A 219 0.77 -2.13 -12.94
C MET A 219 2.29 -1.93 -13.05
N ILE A 220 2.91 -1.33 -12.03
CA ILE A 220 4.36 -1.09 -12.00
C ILE A 220 5.13 -2.40 -12.09
N SER A 221 4.78 -3.40 -11.29
CA SER A 221 5.43 -4.72 -11.32
C SER A 221 5.35 -5.35 -12.71
N THR A 222 4.22 -5.20 -13.40
CA THR A 222 4.04 -5.72 -14.76
C THR A 222 4.92 -4.98 -15.77
N ILE A 223 5.03 -3.65 -15.64
CA ILE A 223 5.90 -2.81 -16.48
C ILE A 223 7.38 -3.19 -16.26
N GLU A 224 7.80 -3.33 -15.01
CA GLU A 224 9.16 -3.73 -14.64
C GLU A 224 9.51 -5.11 -15.20
N ASP A 225 8.61 -6.08 -15.06
CA ASP A 225 8.79 -7.44 -15.56
C ASP A 225 8.86 -7.51 -17.10
N GLN A 226 8.00 -6.76 -17.80
CA GLN A 226 7.90 -6.83 -19.26
C GLN A 226 8.96 -6.00 -19.99
N LEU A 227 9.34 -4.86 -19.44
CA LEU A 227 10.29 -3.93 -20.07
C LEU A 227 11.69 -3.98 -19.44
N ASN A 228 11.88 -4.79 -18.39
CA ASN A 228 13.14 -4.95 -17.68
C ASN A 228 13.73 -3.61 -17.21
N VAL A 229 12.85 -2.78 -16.64
CA VAL A 229 13.14 -1.49 -16.00
C VAL A 229 12.84 -1.56 -14.50
N THR A 230 13.25 -0.55 -13.75
CA THR A 230 12.88 -0.41 -12.34
C THR A 230 12.29 0.98 -12.13
N ILE A 231 11.10 1.04 -11.54
CA ILE A 231 10.38 2.26 -11.20
C ILE A 231 10.25 2.28 -9.68
N GLU A 232 10.95 3.22 -9.05
CA GLU A 232 10.93 3.28 -7.60
C GLU A 232 9.55 3.70 -7.08
N ILE A 233 9.14 3.11 -5.95
CA ILE A 233 7.81 3.35 -5.35
C ILE A 233 7.60 4.86 -5.04
N GLN A 234 8.67 5.58 -4.71
CA GLN A 234 8.61 7.02 -4.46
C GLN A 234 8.43 7.82 -5.75
N GLU A 235 9.10 7.42 -6.84
CA GLU A 235 8.93 8.03 -8.16
C GLU A 235 7.51 7.82 -8.68
N ALA A 236 7.01 6.58 -8.59
CA ALA A 236 5.65 6.20 -8.96
C ALA A 236 4.56 6.99 -8.21
N SER A 237 4.83 7.45 -6.99
CA SER A 237 3.88 8.25 -6.22
C SER A 237 3.61 9.62 -6.84
N ASN A 238 4.54 10.14 -7.65
CA ASN A 238 4.44 11.44 -8.31
C ASN A 238 3.92 11.33 -9.76
N LEU A 239 3.83 10.12 -10.31
CA LEU A 239 3.30 9.87 -11.66
C LEU A 239 1.78 9.83 -11.58
N ASN A 240 1.09 10.63 -12.39
CA ASN A 240 -0.38 10.73 -12.38
C ASN A 240 -0.99 10.12 -13.64
N THR A 241 -0.37 10.34 -14.80
CA THR A 241 -0.91 9.96 -16.10
C THR A 241 -0.13 8.81 -16.73
N ILE A 242 -0.76 8.09 -17.65
CA ILE A 242 -0.09 7.07 -18.46
C ILE A 242 1.13 7.64 -19.21
N ALA A 243 1.07 8.90 -19.67
CA ALA A 243 2.22 9.58 -20.27
C ALA A 243 3.41 9.71 -19.31
N ASP A 244 3.17 9.95 -18.02
CA ASP A 244 4.23 10.08 -17.02
C ASP A 244 4.98 8.75 -16.86
N PHE A 245 4.23 7.64 -16.77
CA PHE A 245 4.81 6.30 -16.71
C PHE A 245 5.59 5.94 -17.98
N VAL A 246 5.03 6.24 -19.17
CA VAL A 246 5.73 6.01 -20.44
C VAL A 246 7.02 6.81 -20.53
N ASN A 247 7.04 8.06 -20.05
CA ASN A 247 8.24 8.89 -20.07
C ASN A 247 9.33 8.37 -19.14
N VAL A 248 8.98 7.96 -17.93
CA VAL A 248 9.94 7.35 -16.98
C VAL A 248 10.54 6.07 -17.57
N VAL A 249 9.71 5.19 -18.12
CA VAL A 249 10.17 3.95 -18.74
C VAL A 249 11.10 4.22 -19.93
N LYS A 250 10.74 5.17 -20.79
CA LYS A 250 11.57 5.57 -21.94
C LYS A 250 12.90 6.17 -21.52
N GLU A 251 12.93 6.98 -20.48
CA GLU A 251 14.17 7.52 -19.92
C GLU A 251 15.10 6.40 -19.47
N ARG A 252 14.58 5.38 -18.78
CA ARG A 252 15.36 4.21 -18.32
C ARG A 252 15.84 3.32 -19.47
N LEU A 253 15.09 3.25 -20.56
CA LEU A 253 15.46 2.53 -21.79
C LEU A 253 16.38 3.34 -22.72
N GLY A 254 16.57 4.64 -22.46
CA GLY A 254 17.36 5.54 -23.31
C GLY A 254 16.65 5.92 -24.61
N GLU A 255 15.32 5.90 -24.63
CA GLU A 255 14.46 6.22 -25.78
C GLU A 255 14.00 7.70 -25.76
N GLU A 256 13.53 8.22 -26.90
CA GLU A 256 12.98 9.58 -26.97
C GLU A 256 11.62 9.66 -26.24
N THR A 257 11.54 10.53 -25.23
CA THR A 257 10.34 10.77 -24.43
C THR A 257 9.26 11.54 -25.18
N ILE A 258 8.02 11.44 -24.71
CA ILE A 258 6.85 12.09 -25.29
C ILE A 258 6.71 13.50 -24.71
N ALA A 259 6.44 14.49 -25.54
CA ALA A 259 6.21 15.87 -25.10
C ALA A 259 4.95 15.97 -24.22
N SER A 260 5.10 16.41 -22.96
CA SER A 260 4.01 16.53 -22.00
C SER A 260 2.95 17.56 -22.43
N ASN A 261 1.69 17.13 -22.54
CA ASN A 261 0.52 18.00 -22.63
C ASN A 261 -0.15 18.11 -21.25
N ALA A 262 0.45 18.89 -20.35
CA ALA A 262 -0.21 19.44 -19.17
C ALA A 262 0.02 20.96 -19.17
N PRO A 263 -0.88 21.78 -18.60
CA PRO A 263 -0.62 23.22 -18.47
C PRO A 263 0.61 23.40 -17.59
N VAL A 264 1.74 23.67 -18.24
CA VAL A 264 2.92 24.24 -17.62
C VAL A 264 2.48 25.52 -16.92
N ALA A 265 2.41 25.46 -15.58
CA ALA A 265 2.85 26.60 -14.81
C ALA A 265 4.34 26.76 -15.13
N ASN A 266 4.60 27.56 -16.17
CA ASN A 266 5.92 28.02 -16.53
C ASN A 266 6.62 28.53 -15.27
N ASN A 267 7.71 27.87 -14.90
CA ASN A 267 8.95 28.55 -14.55
C ASN A 267 10.12 27.73 -15.12
N SER A 268 10.13 27.59 -16.44
CA SER A 268 11.40 27.45 -17.15
C SER A 268 11.94 28.86 -17.39
N ASP A 269 12.80 29.33 -16.50
CA ASP A 269 13.89 30.19 -16.95
C ASP A 269 15.06 29.27 -17.28
N THR A 270 15.26 29.08 -18.59
CA THR A 270 16.49 28.60 -19.20
C THR A 270 17.71 29.30 -18.59
N ALA A 271 18.62 28.52 -18.00
CA ALA A 271 20.01 28.90 -17.90
C ALA A 271 20.90 27.67 -18.15
N THR A 272 21.24 27.50 -19.43
CA THR A 272 22.59 27.24 -19.93
C THR A 272 23.61 26.76 -18.92
N ALA A 273 24.23 25.61 -19.21
CA ALA A 273 25.50 25.18 -18.62
C ALA A 273 26.48 26.35 -18.47
N ALA A 274 26.67 26.79 -17.23
CA ALA A 274 27.72 27.71 -16.85
C ALA A 274 28.38 27.12 -15.60
N GLN A 275 29.62 26.66 -15.78
CA GLN A 275 30.56 26.57 -14.68
C GLN A 275 30.70 27.96 -14.08
N SER A 276 30.07 28.19 -12.93
CA SER A 276 30.41 29.29 -12.04
C SER A 276 30.60 28.72 -10.65
N SER A 277 31.79 28.93 -10.11
CA SER A 277 32.11 28.76 -8.70
C SER A 277 31.22 29.73 -7.90
N GLU A 278 30.00 29.33 -7.59
CA GLU A 278 29.21 30.03 -6.59
C GLU A 278 29.86 29.73 -5.23
N GLU A 279 30.33 30.77 -4.56
CA GLU A 279 30.66 30.65 -3.15
C GLU A 279 29.39 30.16 -2.44
N LEU A 280 29.46 28.96 -1.87
CA LEU A 280 28.42 28.44 -1.00
C LEU A 280 28.16 29.49 0.09
N ASP A 281 26.92 29.95 0.20
CA ASP A 281 26.51 30.85 1.27
C ASP A 281 26.55 30.13 2.63
N ASP A 282 26.43 30.90 3.71
CA ASP A 282 26.59 30.35 5.06
C ASP A 282 25.52 29.28 5.38
N VAL A 283 24.33 29.38 4.78
CA VAL A 283 23.26 28.38 4.90
C VAL A 283 23.66 27.07 4.21
N ALA A 284 24.12 27.15 2.97
CA ALA A 284 24.58 25.99 2.22
C ALA A 284 25.75 25.28 2.90
N LYS A 285 26.72 26.03 3.41
CA LYS A 285 27.85 25.47 4.19
C LYS A 285 27.38 24.75 5.44
N THR A 286 26.47 25.37 6.19
CA THR A 286 25.95 24.79 7.45
C THR A 286 25.18 23.49 7.20
N VAL A 287 24.35 23.43 6.15
CA VAL A 287 23.62 22.21 5.78
C VAL A 287 24.59 21.11 5.31
N ILE A 288 25.62 21.48 4.53
CA ILE A 288 26.67 20.54 4.09
C ILE A 288 27.47 19.99 5.28
N GLU A 289 27.83 20.83 6.25
CA GLU A 289 28.54 20.41 7.47
C GLU A 289 27.68 19.49 8.33
N ALA A 290 26.39 19.81 8.51
CA ALA A 290 25.45 18.94 9.23
C ALA A 290 25.30 17.55 8.56
N ALA A 291 25.30 17.51 7.22
CA ALA A 291 25.30 16.25 6.48
C ALA A 291 26.62 15.48 6.64
N ALA A 292 27.77 16.16 6.54
CA ALA A 292 29.08 15.55 6.73
C ALA A 292 29.21 14.89 8.11
N ASP A 293 28.79 15.59 9.17
CA ASP A 293 28.84 15.10 10.55
C ASP A 293 27.88 13.93 10.80
N ALA A 294 26.64 14.02 10.31
CA ALA A 294 25.64 12.97 10.50
C ALA A 294 25.99 11.66 9.76
N TYR A 295 26.60 11.77 8.58
CA TYR A 295 26.93 10.63 7.73
C TYR A 295 28.39 10.17 7.86
N GLY A 296 29.24 10.93 8.55
CA GLY A 296 30.65 10.60 8.77
C GLY A 296 31.47 10.67 7.49
N VAL A 297 31.11 11.56 6.57
CA VAL A 297 31.80 11.78 5.28
C VAL A 297 32.49 13.13 5.26
N ASP A 298 33.40 13.34 4.31
CA ASP A 298 34.10 14.62 4.18
C ASP A 298 33.22 15.68 3.49
N ALA A 299 33.07 16.84 4.13
CA ALA A 299 32.24 17.95 3.63
C ALA A 299 32.67 18.46 2.24
N SER A 300 33.94 18.30 1.85
CA SER A 300 34.40 18.71 0.51
C SER A 300 33.88 17.83 -0.63
N GLY A 301 33.37 16.63 -0.31
CA GLY A 301 32.75 15.72 -1.26
C GLY A 301 31.24 15.93 -1.44
N ILE A 302 30.62 16.78 -0.60
CA ILE A 302 29.18 17.04 -0.63
C ILE A 302 28.91 18.32 -1.41
N THR A 303 27.96 18.26 -2.35
CA THR A 303 27.50 19.39 -3.14
C THR A 303 25.99 19.58 -2.96
N LEU A 304 25.43 20.69 -3.45
CA LEU A 304 23.97 20.89 -3.41
C LEU A 304 23.20 19.84 -4.23
N ALA A 305 23.84 19.22 -5.22
CA ALA A 305 23.23 18.16 -6.02
C ALA A 305 23.39 16.76 -5.40
N THR A 306 24.11 16.64 -4.28
CA THR A 306 24.33 15.35 -3.62
C THR A 306 23.01 14.85 -3.04
N ASP A 307 22.61 13.65 -3.43
CA ASP A 307 21.43 12.95 -2.93
C ASP A 307 21.77 12.22 -1.64
N ILE A 308 20.98 12.42 -0.60
CA ILE A 308 21.28 11.87 0.73
C ILE A 308 21.10 10.35 0.75
N ARG A 309 20.13 9.82 0.00
CA ARG A 309 19.78 8.39 0.01
C ARG A 309 20.64 7.60 -0.96
N GLU A 310 20.98 8.18 -2.11
CA GLU A 310 21.82 7.54 -3.12
C GLU A 310 23.31 7.72 -2.85
N ASP A 311 23.76 8.93 -2.48
CA ASP A 311 25.20 9.25 -2.39
C ASP A 311 25.78 9.14 -0.96
N LEU A 312 24.95 9.25 0.10
CA LEU A 312 25.41 9.20 1.50
C LEU A 312 25.04 7.88 2.19
N SER A 313 23.77 7.67 2.53
CA SER A 313 23.26 6.44 3.17
C SER A 313 21.75 6.47 3.34
N ASN A 314 21.10 5.31 3.28
CA ASN A 314 19.66 5.14 3.51
C ASN A 314 19.26 5.02 5.00
N GLU A 315 20.19 5.23 5.93
CA GLU A 315 19.94 5.06 7.37
C GLU A 315 19.08 6.20 7.94
N SER A 316 17.78 5.93 8.14
CA SER A 316 16.77 6.94 8.55
C SER A 316 17.10 7.67 9.86
N MET A 317 17.89 7.06 10.75
CA MET A 317 18.33 7.69 12.00
C MET A 317 19.34 8.81 11.77
N LYS A 318 20.20 8.71 10.74
CA LYS A 318 21.19 9.74 10.40
C LYS A 318 20.54 10.98 9.77
N MET A 319 19.48 10.79 9.00
CA MET A 319 18.69 11.90 8.46
C MET A 319 18.06 12.75 9.57
N ILE A 320 17.53 12.12 10.63
CA ILE A 320 17.00 12.83 11.80
C ILE A 320 18.10 13.61 12.54
N VAL A 321 19.29 13.02 12.68
CA VAL A 321 20.45 13.71 13.30
C VAL A 321 20.89 14.91 12.47
N MET A 322 20.92 14.78 11.14
CA MET A 322 21.22 15.89 10.23
C MET A 322 20.20 17.02 10.38
N ILE A 323 18.91 16.70 10.35
CA ILE A 323 17.82 17.69 10.50
C ILE A 323 17.91 18.39 11.85
N SER A 324 18.06 17.65 12.95
CA SER A 324 18.22 18.23 14.28
C SER A 324 19.40 19.20 14.36
N THR A 325 20.51 18.88 13.69
CA THR A 325 21.70 19.75 13.65
C THR A 325 21.43 21.01 12.84
N ILE A 326 20.71 20.91 11.72
CA ILE A 326 20.30 22.06 10.89
C ILE A 326 19.35 22.98 11.68
N GLU A 327 18.35 22.41 12.34
CA GLU A 327 17.40 23.15 13.17
C GLU A 327 18.10 23.90 14.32
N ASP A 328 19.03 23.23 15.01
CA ASP A 328 19.79 23.82 16.11
C ASP A 328 20.74 24.94 15.65
N GLN A 329 21.42 24.76 14.52
CA GLN A 329 22.44 25.71 14.05
C GLN A 329 21.85 26.93 13.32
N LEU A 330 20.76 26.73 12.57
CA LEU A 330 20.12 27.78 11.77
C LEU A 330 18.84 28.33 12.42
N ASN A 331 18.44 27.79 13.58
CA ASN A 331 17.27 28.21 14.35
C ASN A 331 15.98 28.19 13.50
N VAL A 332 15.83 27.14 12.70
CA VAL A 332 14.65 26.84 11.88
C VAL A 332 13.97 25.57 12.37
N THR A 333 12.75 25.30 11.91
CA THR A 333 12.05 24.04 12.17
C THR A 333 11.67 23.42 10.84
N ILE A 334 12.00 22.15 10.63
CA ILE A 334 11.69 21.36 9.43
C ILE A 334 10.73 20.26 9.88
N GLU A 335 9.51 20.27 9.37
CA GLU A 335 8.52 19.27 9.78
C GLU A 335 8.89 17.90 9.22
N ILE A 336 8.62 16.84 9.98
CA ILE A 336 8.99 15.45 9.61
C ILE A 336 8.34 15.03 8.27
N GLN A 337 7.13 15.51 7.99
CA GLN A 337 6.42 15.23 6.73
C GLN A 337 7.00 15.96 5.51
N GLU A 338 7.73 17.05 5.73
CA GLU A 338 8.38 17.81 4.66
C GLU A 338 9.77 17.22 4.41
N ALA A 339 10.51 16.92 5.47
CA ALA A 339 11.81 16.25 5.42
C ALA A 339 11.75 14.91 4.66
N SER A 340 10.62 14.20 4.69
CA SER A 340 10.46 12.97 3.91
C SER A 340 10.49 13.19 2.41
N ASN A 341 10.18 14.40 1.94
CA ASN A 341 10.11 14.75 0.52
C ASN A 341 11.39 15.43 0.00
N LEU A 342 12.36 15.70 0.88
CA LEU A 342 13.65 16.28 0.53
C LEU A 342 14.66 15.17 0.22
N ASN A 343 15.31 15.25 -0.93
CA ASN A 343 16.21 14.19 -1.43
C ASN A 343 17.66 14.66 -1.47
N THR A 344 17.88 15.89 -1.90
CA THR A 344 19.22 16.46 -2.09
C THR A 344 19.56 17.48 -1.01
N ILE A 345 20.85 17.72 -0.81
CA ILE A 345 21.34 18.81 0.05
C ILE A 345 20.77 20.17 -0.40
N GLY A 346 20.57 20.37 -1.69
CA GLY A 346 19.94 21.56 -2.27
C GLY A 346 18.50 21.75 -1.81
N ASP A 347 17.74 20.68 -1.67
CA ASP A 347 16.35 20.72 -1.19
C ASP A 347 16.28 21.19 0.26
N PHE A 348 17.17 20.67 1.12
CA PHE A 348 17.28 21.12 2.50
C PHE A 348 17.71 22.59 2.59
N VAL A 349 18.68 23.01 1.77
CA VAL A 349 19.10 24.42 1.71
C VAL A 349 17.95 25.33 1.25
N ALA A 350 17.14 24.90 0.28
CA ALA A 350 16.00 25.67 -0.20
C ALA A 350 14.92 25.86 0.88
N VAL A 351 14.54 24.77 1.57
CA VAL A 351 13.54 24.81 2.66
C VAL A 351 14.02 25.69 3.81
N VAL A 352 15.29 25.56 4.18
CA VAL A 352 15.88 26.37 5.25
C VAL A 352 15.89 27.86 4.85
N ARG A 353 16.23 28.18 3.60
CA ARG A 353 16.19 29.55 3.08
C ARG A 353 14.79 30.16 3.07
N GLU A 354 13.76 29.36 2.84
CA GLU A 354 12.36 29.84 2.90
C GLU A 354 11.93 30.19 4.33
N ARG A 355 12.60 29.62 5.34
CA ARG A 355 12.21 29.71 6.76
C ARG A 355 13.11 30.58 7.62
N LEU A 356 14.23 31.06 7.08
CA LEU A 356 15.08 32.11 7.66
C LEU A 356 14.47 33.49 7.39
#